data_AF-A0A813JKF5-F1
#
_entry.id   AF-A0A813JKF5-F1
#
_cell.length_a   1.000
_cell.length_b   1.000
_cell.length_c   1.000
_cell.angle_alpha   90.00
_cell.angle_beta   90.00
_cell.angle_gamma   90.00
#
_symmetry.space_group_name_H-M   'P 1'
#
loop_
_entity.id
_entity.type
_entity.pdbx_description
1 polymer ?
#
loop_
_entity_poly.entity_id
_entity_poly.type
_entity_poly.pdbx_seq_one_letter_code
_entity_poly.pdbx_strand_id
1 'polypeptide(L)'
;MIDPSFLRDREFLLAAVQHSGAALAHAPEHLRRDPDFVLTAVRNTGAALQFASMELRRDREFMLNAVRAAGSAITYASSSLLHDRSLMLAAMQANSSVL
;
A
#
# COMPACT_ATOMS: atom_id res chain seq x y z
N MET A 1 -24.99 -5.27 9.38
CA MET A 1 -24.92 -3.90 9.92
C MET A 1 -23.49 -3.70 10.40
N ILE A 2 -22.72 -2.80 9.80
CA ILE A 2 -21.37 -2.44 10.30
C ILE A 2 -21.60 -1.66 11.59
N ASP A 3 -20.95 -2.04 12.68
CA ASP A 3 -21.05 -1.30 13.94
C ASP A 3 -20.44 0.10 13.74
N PRO A 4 -21.14 1.20 14.08
CA PRO A 4 -20.63 2.56 13.92
C PRO A 4 -19.30 2.82 14.63
N SER A 5 -18.94 2.05 15.67
CA SER A 5 -17.62 2.12 16.30
C SER A 5 -16.48 1.78 15.32
N PHE A 6 -16.69 0.79 14.44
CA PHE A 6 -15.70 0.44 13.42
C PHE A 6 -15.47 1.56 12.40
N LEU A 7 -16.49 2.38 12.10
CA LEU A 7 -16.33 3.52 11.20
C LEU A 7 -15.44 4.59 11.83
N ARG A 8 -15.65 4.89 13.12
CA ARG A 8 -14.83 5.85 13.86
C ARG A 8 -13.37 5.38 13.96
N ASP A 9 -13.15 4.09 14.26
CA ASP A 9 -11.81 3.51 14.31
C ASP A 9 -11.14 3.55 12.93
N ARG A 10 -11.88 3.26 11.86
CA ARG A 10 -11.37 3.35 10.49
C ARG A 10 -11.02 4.79 10.11
N GLU A 11 -11.86 5.78 10.41
CA GLU A 11 -11.56 7.19 10.13
C GLU A 11 -10.34 7.68 10.91
N PHE A 12 -10.23 7.30 12.19
CA PHE A 12 -9.05 7.59 12.99
C PHE A 12 -7.78 6.95 12.40
N LEU A 13 -7.84 5.67 12.02
CA LEU A 13 -6.73 4.96 11.42
C LEU A 13 -6.39 5.51 10.02
N LEU A 14 -7.37 5.98 9.24
CA LEU A 14 -7.16 6.66 7.97
C LEU A 14 -6.34 7.95 8.17
N ALA A 15 -6.73 8.78 9.14
CA ALA A 15 -5.96 9.97 9.48
C ALA A 15 -4.54 9.61 9.92
N ALA A 16 -4.37 8.54 10.71
CA ALA A 16 -3.06 8.07 11.15
C ALA A 16 -2.16 7.65 9.97
N VAL A 17 -2.67 6.86 9.02
CA VAL A 17 -1.88 6.40 7.86
C VAL A 17 -1.60 7.51 6.85
N GLN A 18 -2.45 8.55 6.79
CA GLN A 18 -2.19 9.74 5.98
C GLN A 18 -1.02 10.56 6.51
N HIS A 19 -0.82 10.59 7.83
CA HIS A 19 0.33 11.25 8.45
C HIS A 19 1.58 10.38 8.46
N SER A 20 1.44 9.07 8.68
CA SER A 20 2.54 8.12 8.73
C SER A 20 2.09 6.76 8.19
N GLY A 21 2.60 6.36 7.02
CA GLY A 21 2.29 5.05 6.44
C GLY A 21 2.67 3.87 7.35
N ALA A 22 3.62 4.07 8.28
CA ALA A 22 3.98 3.07 9.29
C ALA A 22 2.85 2.76 10.29
N ALA A 23 1.84 3.65 10.43
CA ALA A 23 0.66 3.39 11.26
C ALA A 23 -0.13 2.16 10.78
N LEU A 24 0.05 1.73 9.52
CA LEU A 24 -0.52 0.48 9.01
C LEU A 24 -0.11 -0.75 9.84
N ALA A 25 1.06 -0.73 10.50
CA ALA A 25 1.50 -1.80 11.38
C ALA A 25 0.55 -2.06 12.57
N HIS A 26 -0.17 -1.02 13.01
CA HIS A 26 -1.11 -1.07 14.12
C HIS A 26 -2.56 -1.29 13.68
N ALA A 27 -2.81 -1.29 12.37
CA ALA A 27 -4.16 -1.51 11.86
C ALA A 27 -4.59 -2.97 12.06
N PRO A 28 -5.89 -3.20 12.37
CA PRO A 28 -6.44 -4.54 12.45
C PRO A 28 -6.27 -5.27 11.12
N GLU A 29 -6.21 -6.60 11.17
CA GLU A 29 -5.88 -7.44 10.02
C GLU A 29 -6.79 -7.19 8.80
N HIS A 30 -8.09 -6.96 9.01
CA HIS A 30 -9.01 -6.69 7.92
C HIS A 30 -8.68 -5.39 7.16
N LEU A 31 -8.15 -4.36 7.83
CA LEU A 31 -7.69 -3.13 7.17
C LEU A 31 -6.32 -3.30 6.50
N ARG A 32 -5.46 -4.18 7.01
CA ARG A 32 -4.20 -4.54 6.33
C ARG A 32 -4.41 -5.40 5.07
N ARG A 33 -5.64 -5.89 4.88
CA ARG A 33 -6.12 -6.59 3.68
C ARG A 33 -7.01 -5.70 2.79
N ASP A 34 -7.41 -4.51 3.25
CA ASP A 34 -8.21 -3.55 2.50
C ASP A 34 -7.30 -2.80 1.49
N PRO A 35 -7.46 -3.02 0.17
CA PRO A 35 -6.62 -2.38 -0.85
C PRO A 35 -6.61 -0.85 -0.75
N ASP A 36 -7.76 -0.22 -0.49
CA ASP A 36 -7.89 1.25 -0.49
C ASP A 36 -7.23 1.84 0.76
N PHE A 37 -7.41 1.18 1.91
CA PHE A 37 -6.78 1.58 3.15
C PHE A 37 -5.24 1.46 3.05
N VAL A 38 -4.74 0.34 2.52
CA VAL A 38 -3.31 0.11 2.33
C VAL A 38 -2.73 1.09 1.30
N LEU A 39 -3.41 1.35 0.17
CA LEU A 39 -2.95 2.34 -0.81
C LEU A 39 -2.84 3.73 -0.22
N THR A 40 -3.71 4.10 0.71
CA THR A 40 -3.63 5.36 1.44
C THR A 40 -2.33 5.44 2.24
N ALA A 41 -1.96 4.38 2.96
CA ALA A 41 -0.70 4.30 3.70
C ALA A 41 0.54 4.33 2.77
N VAL A 42 0.47 3.63 1.64
CA VAL A 42 1.57 3.52 0.66
C VAL A 42 1.86 4.86 -0.03
N ARG A 43 0.82 5.63 -0.35
CA ARG A 43 0.98 6.98 -0.92
C ARG A 43 1.79 7.91 -0.01
N ASN A 44 1.62 7.78 1.31
CA ASN A 44 2.43 8.51 2.27
C ASN A 44 3.85 7.94 2.37
N THR A 45 3.96 6.61 2.50
CA THR A 45 5.26 5.92 2.64
C THR A 45 5.21 4.57 1.93
N GLY A 46 5.94 4.41 0.82
CA GLY A 46 5.97 3.15 0.06
C GLY A 46 6.35 1.92 0.89
N ALA A 47 7.16 2.10 1.94
CA ALA A 47 7.54 1.06 2.90
C ALA A 47 6.39 0.55 3.79
N ALA A 48 5.22 1.19 3.78
CA ALA A 48 4.04 0.69 4.48
C ALA A 48 3.61 -0.70 3.99
N LEU A 49 3.91 -1.06 2.73
CA LEU A 49 3.59 -2.37 2.15
C LEU A 49 4.13 -3.56 2.93
N GLN A 50 5.19 -3.39 3.72
CA GLN A 50 5.72 -4.46 4.56
C GLN A 50 4.68 -4.99 5.56
N PHE A 51 3.73 -4.14 5.96
CA PHE A 51 2.65 -4.47 6.91
C PHE A 51 1.37 -4.97 6.23
N ALA A 52 1.25 -4.80 4.91
CA ALA A 52 0.13 -5.28 4.14
C ALA A 52 0.10 -6.81 4.08
N SER A 53 -1.09 -7.36 3.81
CA SER A 53 -1.25 -8.80 3.63
C SER A 53 -0.36 -9.33 2.50
N MET A 54 0.04 -10.59 2.62
CA MET A 54 0.81 -11.27 1.57
C MET A 54 -0.01 -11.41 0.27
N GLU A 55 -1.34 -11.45 0.38
CA GLU A 55 -2.27 -11.52 -0.74
C GLU A 55 -2.16 -10.25 -1.59
N LEU A 56 -2.22 -9.06 -0.98
CA LEU A 56 -2.06 -7.79 -1.68
C LEU A 56 -0.67 -7.66 -2.33
N ARG A 57 0.40 -8.10 -1.65
CA ARG A 57 1.76 -8.07 -2.22
C ARG A 57 1.98 -9.01 -3.42
N ARG A 58 1.08 -9.97 -3.61
CA ARG A 58 1.06 -10.90 -4.76
C ARG A 58 0.04 -10.48 -5.81
N ASP A 59 -0.86 -9.57 -5.47
CA ASP A 59 -1.85 -9.03 -6.39
C ASP A 59 -1.16 -8.05 -7.34
N ARG A 60 -1.17 -8.42 -8.62
CA ARG A 60 -0.52 -7.67 -9.68
C ARG A 60 -1.11 -6.27 -9.86
N GLU A 61 -2.43 -6.15 -9.88
CA GLU A 61 -3.12 -4.89 -10.16
C GLU A 61 -2.94 -3.92 -9.00
N PHE A 62 -3.12 -4.42 -7.78
CA PHE A 62 -2.83 -3.67 -6.57
C PHE A 62 -1.38 -3.20 -6.52
N MET A 63 -0.40 -4.09 -6.76
CA MET A 63 1.01 -3.71 -6.74
C MET A 63 1.34 -2.67 -7.83
N LEU A 64 0.69 -2.73 -8.99
CA LEU A 64 0.88 -1.72 -10.04
C LEU A 64 0.39 -0.35 -9.58
N ASN A 65 -0.75 -0.29 -8.90
CA ASN A 65 -1.26 0.95 -8.31
C ASN A 65 -0.36 1.45 -7.17
N ALA A 66 0.13 0.54 -6.33
CA ALA A 66 1.04 0.87 -5.24
C ALA A 66 2.37 1.43 -5.74
N VAL A 67 2.95 0.84 -6.78
CA VAL A 67 4.20 1.30 -7.42
C VAL A 67 4.03 2.64 -8.11
N ARG A 68 2.90 2.87 -8.78
CA ARG A 68 2.57 4.19 -9.36
C ARG A 68 2.43 5.27 -8.28
N ALA A 69 1.88 4.91 -7.12
CA ALA A 69 1.73 5.82 -5.99
C ALA A 69 3.07 6.13 -5.30
N ALA A 70 3.92 5.12 -5.13
CA ALA A 70 5.24 5.26 -4.54
C ALA A 70 6.19 4.25 -5.19
N GLY A 71 7.14 4.71 -6.02
CA GLY A 71 8.04 3.82 -6.78
C GLY A 71 8.84 2.84 -5.91
N SER A 72 9.13 3.23 -4.66
CA SER A 72 9.80 2.36 -3.66
C SER A 72 8.98 1.14 -3.22
N ALA A 73 7.67 1.14 -3.47
CA ALA A 73 6.76 0.02 -3.21
C ALA A 73 7.19 -1.29 -3.90
N ILE A 74 7.90 -1.20 -5.03
CA ILE A 74 8.33 -2.37 -5.81
C ILE A 74 9.18 -3.33 -4.99
N THR A 75 9.90 -2.84 -3.97
CA THR A 75 10.75 -3.66 -3.09
C THR A 75 9.97 -4.70 -2.27
N TYR A 76 8.65 -4.53 -2.13
CA TYR A 76 7.76 -5.41 -1.39
C TYR A 76 6.88 -6.30 -2.28
N ALA A 77 7.00 -6.18 -3.61
CA ALA A 77 6.33 -7.07 -4.55
C ALA A 77 6.81 -8.51 -4.34
N SER A 78 5.95 -9.50 -4.60
CA SER A 78 6.41 -10.89 -4.66
C SER A 78 7.44 -11.09 -5.77
N SER A 79 8.33 -12.07 -5.60
CA SER A 79 9.37 -12.41 -6.59
C SER A 79 8.80 -12.70 -7.99
N SER A 80 7.59 -13.26 -8.07
CA SER A 80 6.86 -13.46 -9.32
C SER A 80 6.52 -12.16 -10.05
N LEU A 81 6.22 -11.09 -9.31
CA LEU A 81 5.85 -9.78 -9.85
C LEU A 81 7.06 -8.91 -10.19
N LEU A 82 8.23 -9.16 -9.59
CA LEU A 82 9.47 -8.45 -9.91
C LEU A 82 9.94 -8.68 -11.36
N HIS A 83 9.47 -9.74 -12.01
CA HIS A 83 9.74 -10.00 -13.43
C HIS A 83 8.67 -9.39 -14.36
N ASP A 84 7.63 -8.75 -13.81
CA ASP A 84 6.62 -8.06 -14.60
C ASP A 84 7.18 -6.73 -15.12
N ARG A 85 7.39 -6.68 -16.44
CA ARG A 85 7.92 -5.50 -17.13
C ARG A 85 7.09 -4.24 -16.88
N SER A 86 5.76 -4.35 -16.80
CA SER A 86 4.88 -3.19 -16.57
C SER A 86 5.12 -2.61 -15.18
N LEU A 87 5.32 -3.47 -14.20
CA LEU A 87 5.59 -3.08 -12.81
C LEU A 87 6.97 -2.41 -12.68
N MET A 88 8.00 -2.99 -13.32
CA MET A 88 9.34 -2.40 -13.34
C MET A 88 9.37 -1.03 -14.01
N LEU A 89 8.71 -0.90 -15.17
CA LEU A 89 8.60 0.38 -15.88
C LEU A 89 7.86 1.42 -15.05
N ALA A 90 6.78 1.04 -14.37
CA ALA A 90 6.05 1.94 -13.48
C ALA A 90 6.95 2.44 -12.32
N ALA A 91 7.78 1.57 -11.73
CA ALA A 91 8.71 1.96 -10.67
C ALA A 91 9.78 2.94 -11.17
N MET A 92 10.30 2.71 -12.38
CA MET A 92 11.26 3.63 -13.01
C MET A 92 10.65 5.01 -13.23
N GLN A 93 9.43 5.08 -13.76
CA GLN A 93 8.70 6.33 -14.00
C GLN A 93 8.36 7.08 -12.71
N ALA A 94 7.96 6.35 -11.67
CA ALA A 94 7.64 6.94 -10.37
C ALA A 94 8.88 7.56 -9.70
N ASN A 95 10.05 6.95 -9.82
CA ASN A 95 11.29 7.48 -9.23
C ASN A 95 11.97 8.56 -10.10
N SER A 96 11.74 8.57 -11.42
CA SER A 96 12.33 9.56 -12.33
C SER A 96 11.64 10.92 -12.30
N SER A 97 10.54 11.08 -11.55
CA SER A 97 9.82 12.36 -11.41
C SER A 97 10.57 13.37 -10.50
N VAL A 98 11.87 13.17 -10.28
CA VAL A 98 12.77 14.02 -9.46
C VAL A 98 14.07 14.38 -10.21
N LEU A 99 14.05 14.40 -11.56
CA LEU A 99 15.15 14.96 -12.36
C LEU A 99 14.65 16.12 -13.22
#